data_AF-Q8ENU5-F1
#
_entry.id   AF-Q8ENU5-F1
#
_cell.length_a   1.000
_cell.length_b   1.000
_cell.length_c   1.000
_cell.angle_alpha   90.00
_cell.angle_beta   90.00
_cell.angle_gamma   90.00
#
_symmetry.space_group_name_H-M   'P 1'
#
loop_
_entity.id
_entity.type
_entity.pdbx_description
1 polymer ?
#
loop_
_entity_poly.entity_id
_entity_poly.type
_entity_poly.pdbx_seq_one_letter_code
_entity_poly.pdbx_strand_id
1 'polypeptide(L)' 'MDLTFTSEMEKGLGQSRGLNYEEYGRSLEKQIHVEKLRDKEYHEAKSVASEINSQIPK' A
#
# COMPACT_ATOMS: atom_id res chain seq x y z
N MET A 1 5.77 -20.45 4.05
CA MET A 1 4.73 -19.60 4.67
C MET A 1 3.45 -19.85 3.89
N ASP A 2 2.53 -20.65 4.44
CA ASP A 2 1.16 -20.73 3.92
C ASP A 2 0.43 -19.48 4.40
N LEU A 3 0.64 -18.37 3.69
CA LEU A 3 -0.12 -17.16 3.94
C LEU A 3 -1.46 -17.33 3.24
N THR A 4 -2.54 -17.40 4.02
CA THR A 4 -3.90 -17.38 3.50
C THR A 4 -4.33 -15.93 3.33
N PHE A 5 -4.47 -15.49 2.08
CA PHE A 5 -4.99 -14.17 1.74
C PHE A 5 -6.44 -14.31 1.29
N THR A 6 -7.26 -13.29 1.56
CA THR A 6 -8.63 -13.29 1.03
C THR A 6 -8.64 -12.89 -0.44
N SER A 7 -9.70 -13.26 -1.16
CA SER A 7 -9.92 -12.80 -2.54
C SER A 7 -9.89 -11.28 -2.67
N GLU A 8 -10.34 -10.56 -1.62
CA GLU A 8 -10.37 -9.10 -1.63
C GLU A 8 -8.98 -8.50 -1.44
N MET A 9 -8.13 -9.13 -0.63
CA MET A 9 -6.72 -8.74 -0.53
C MET A 9 -6.03 -8.92 -1.88
N GLU A 10 -6.22 -10.08 -2.52
CA GLU A 10 -5.63 -10.43 -3.82
C GLU A 10 -6.05 -9.43 -4.90
N LYS A 11 -7.35 -9.14 -5.00
CA LYS A 11 -7.87 -8.07 -5.88
C LYS A 11 -7.26 -6.72 -5.56
N GLY A 12 -7.17 -6.36 -4.29
CA GLY A 12 -6.61 -5.08 -3.85
C GLY A 12 -5.16 -4.91 -4.28
N LEU A 13 -4.33 -5.94 -4.09
CA LEU A 13 -2.92 -5.92 -4.50
C LEU A 13 -2.77 -5.87 -6.02
N GLY A 14 -3.57 -6.66 -6.74
CA GLY A 14 -3.59 -6.67 -8.21
C GLY A 14 -4.02 -5.31 -8.79
N GLN A 15 -5.08 -4.70 -8.26
CA GLN A 15 -5.58 -3.41 -8.74
C GLN A 15 -4.64 -2.25 -8.39
N SER A 16 -4.06 -2.24 -7.19
CA SER A 16 -3.26 -1.11 -6.71
C SER A 16 -1.79 -1.17 -7.09
N ARG A 17 -1.22 -2.37 -7.28
CA ARG A 17 0.21 -2.60 -7.50
C ARG A 17 0.52 -3.44 -8.73
N GLY A 18 -0.49 -4.00 -9.40
CA GLY A 18 -0.30 -4.82 -10.60
C GLY A 18 0.37 -6.16 -10.34
N LEU A 19 0.24 -6.71 -9.13
CA LEU A 19 0.86 -7.97 -8.72
C LEU A 19 -0.05 -8.81 -7.81
N ASN A 20 0.11 -10.13 -7.86
CA ASN A 20 -0.61 -11.07 -7.00
C ASN A 20 0.22 -11.47 -5.76
N TYR A 21 -0.40 -12.11 -4.77
CA TYR A 21 0.32 -12.52 -3.56
C TYR A 21 1.32 -13.66 -3.77
N GLU A 22 1.09 -14.51 -4.78
CA GLU A 22 2.07 -15.55 -5.14
C GLU A 22 3.37 -14.91 -5.64
N GLU A 23 3.27 -13.91 -6.50
CA GLU A 23 4.39 -13.12 -7.01
C GLU A 23 5.06 -12.31 -5.92
N TYR A 24 4.28 -11.68 -5.05
CA TYR A 24 4.75 -10.94 -3.89
C TYR A 24 5.56 -11.84 -2.94
N GLY A 25 5.05 -13.04 -2.64
CA GLY A 25 5.70 -13.98 -1.73
C GLY A 25 7.01 -14.59 -2.26
N ARG A 26 7.20 -14.61 -3.58
CA ARG A 26 8.36 -15.22 -4.24
C ARG A 26 9.52 -14.27 -4.53
N SER A 27 9.32 -12.95 -4.44
CA SER A 27 10.35 -11.97 -4.79
C SER A 27 10.49 -10.87 -3.73
N LEU A 28 11.67 -10.82 -3.09
CA LEU A 28 12.04 -9.75 -2.16
C LEU A 28 12.00 -8.36 -2.86
N GLU A 29 12.37 -8.30 -4.13
CA GLU A 29 12.31 -7.06 -4.90
C GLU A 29 10.88 -6.55 -5.06
N LYS A 30 9.92 -7.44 -5.34
CA LYS A 30 8.50 -7.10 -5.40
C LYS A 30 7.98 -6.64 -4.02
N GLN A 31 8.45 -7.25 -2.93
CA GLN A 31 8.11 -6.81 -1.58
C GLN A 31 8.63 -5.41 -1.30
N ILE A 32 9.91 -5.14 -1.57
CA ILE A 32 10.52 -3.82 -1.41
C ILE A 32 9.80 -2.77 -2.26
N HIS A 33 9.42 -3.11 -3.49
CA HIS A 33 8.67 -2.21 -4.36
C HIS A 33 7.33 -1.78 -3.74
N VAL A 34 6.56 -2.73 -3.23
CA VAL A 34 5.28 -2.45 -2.56
C VAL A 34 5.49 -1.60 -1.31
N GLU A 35 6.48 -1.92 -0.48
CA GLU A 35 6.75 -1.16 0.75
C GLU A 35 7.21 0.28 0.47
N LYS A 36 8.01 0.51 -0.58
CA LYS A 36 8.37 1.87 -1.02
C LYS A 36 7.14 2.69 -1.44
N LEU A 37 6.20 2.06 -2.15
CA LEU A 37 4.96 2.73 -2.54
C LEU A 37 4.07 3.03 -1.32
N ARG A 38 3.96 2.09 -0.38
CA ARG A 38 3.23 2.29 0.89
C ARG A 38 3.80 3.47 1.69
N ASP A 39 5.12 3.56 1.79
CA ASP A 39 5.78 4.65 2.52
C ASP A 39 5.52 6.01 1.86
N LYS A 40 5.62 6.08 0.52
CA LYS A 40 5.29 7.28 -0.25
C LYS A 40 3.83 7.73 -0.02
N GLU A 41 2.88 6.82 -0.16
CA GLU A 41 1.45 7.12 0.03
C GLU A 41 1.15 7.59 1.46
N TYR A 42 1.81 7.01 2.46
CA TYR A 42 1.69 7.44 3.85
C TYR A 42 2.14 8.89 4.04
N HIS A 43 3.28 9.27 3.44
CA HIS A 43 3.82 10.63 3.52
C HIS A 43 2.90 11.64 2.81
N GLU A 44 2.39 11.29 1.62
CA GLU A 44 1.44 12.13 0.87
C GLU A 44 0.14 12.32 1.66
N ALA A 45 -0.45 11.24 2.18
CA ALA A 45 -1.66 11.30 2.99
C ALA A 45 -1.47 12.15 4.25
N LYS A 46 -0.31 12.04 4.91
CA LYS A 46 0.03 12.83 6.09
C LYS A 46 0.16 14.32 5.76
N SER A 47 0.75 14.67 4.62
CA SER A 47 0.82 16.08 4.16
C SER A 47 -0.57 16.64 3.93
N VAL A 48 -1.41 15.93 3.17
CA VAL A 48 -2.79 16.33 2.88
C VAL A 48 -3.60 16.48 4.16
N ALA A 49 -3.51 15.53 5.09
CA ALA A 49 -4.20 15.62 6.38
C ALA A 49 -3.75 16.84 7.20
N SER A 50 -2.46 17.16 7.19
CA SER A 50 -1.91 18.35 7.85
C SER A 50 -2.45 19.64 7.23
N GLU A 51 -2.48 19.71 5.89
CA GLU A 51 -3.01 20.86 5.15
C GLU A 51 -4.49 21.07 5.44
N ILE A 52 -5.30 20.02 5.42
CA ILE A 52 -6.73 20.08 5.74
C ILE A 52 -6.93 20.57 7.18
N ASN A 53 -6.22 19.97 8.15
CA ASN A 53 -6.32 20.37 9.55
C ASN A 53 -5.93 21.83 9.79
N SER A 54 -4.99 22.38 9.03
CA SER A 54 -4.59 23.79 9.13
C SER A 54 -5.69 24.77 8.67
N GLN A 55 -6.62 24.30 7.84
CA GLN A 55 -7.72 25.10 7.28
C GLN A 55 -9.01 25.02 8.10
N ILE A 56 -9.10 24.09 9.06
CA ILE A 56 -10.26 23.97 9.95
C ILE A 56 -10.12 25.02 11.08
N PRO A 57 -11.06 25.99 11.19
CA PRO A 57 -11.06 26.93 12.32
C PRO A 57 -11.25 26.17 13.63
N LYS A 58 -10.52 26.57 14.68
CA LYS A 58 -10.68 26.02 16.04
C LYS A 58 -12.04 26.32 16.64
#